data_AF-A0A396Q2U4-F1
#
_entry.id   AF-A0A396Q2U4-F1
#
_cell.length_a   1.000
_cell.length_b   1.000
_cell.length_c   1.000
_cell.angle_alpha   90.00
_cell.angle_beta   90.00
_cell.angle_gamma   90.00
#
_symmetry.space_group_name_H-M   'P 1'
#
loop_
_entity.id
_entity.type
_entity.pdbx_description
1 polymer ?
#
loop_
_entity_poly.entity_id
_entity_poly.type
_entity_poly.pdbx_seq_one_letter_code
_entity_poly.pdbx_strand_id
1 'polypeptide(L)'
;MCTRNIKLSDFNISRAKYNELKYFCVQYAEKKQKLQNAYGLKAVINDGMPKGNLSGDSTAQEAVRNTMMQEDIRLIEETAKKAAPEIYKWILKNVTEGTPYEWLDVPVGRRQFYEYRRYFFYLLAQKR
;
A
#
# COMPACT_ATOMS: atom_id res chain seq x y z
N MET A 1 8.48 -21.14 -18.34
CA MET A 1 7.07 -20.83 -17.99
C MET A 1 6.55 -19.79 -18.96
N CYS A 2 5.59 -20.12 -19.82
CA CYS A 2 5.00 -19.19 -20.78
C CYS A 2 4.11 -18.16 -20.04
N THR A 3 4.59 -16.95 -19.83
CA THR A 3 3.77 -15.84 -19.33
C THR A 3 2.87 -15.35 -20.46
N ARG A 4 1.56 -15.59 -20.33
CA ARG A 4 0.55 -15.02 -21.22
C ARG A 4 0.65 -13.50 -21.15
N ASN A 5 0.59 -12.83 -22.30
CA ASN A 5 0.52 -11.38 -22.40
C ASN A 5 -0.81 -10.91 -21.81
N ILE A 6 -0.82 -10.63 -20.52
CA ILE A 6 -2.00 -10.16 -19.79
C ILE A 6 -2.21 -8.68 -20.13
N LYS A 7 -3.31 -8.34 -20.81
CA LYS A 7 -3.78 -6.96 -20.99
C LYS A 7 -4.74 -6.59 -19.84
N LEU A 8 -4.82 -5.31 -19.48
CA LEU A 8 -5.75 -4.85 -18.42
C LEU A 8 -7.23 -5.19 -18.72
N SER A 9 -7.59 -5.30 -20.01
CA SER A 9 -8.89 -5.79 -20.48
C SER A 9 -9.21 -7.19 -19.99
N ASP A 10 -8.20 -8.05 -19.84
CA ASP A 10 -8.36 -9.48 -19.58
C ASP A 10 -8.75 -9.74 -18.12
N PHE A 11 -8.64 -8.73 -17.26
CA PHE A 11 -8.98 -8.80 -15.84
C PHE A 11 -10.34 -8.21 -15.49
N ASN A 12 -11.08 -7.68 -16.47
CA ASN A 12 -12.39 -7.05 -16.28
C ASN A 12 -12.41 -5.96 -15.18
N ILE A 13 -11.30 -5.25 -14.99
CA ILE A 13 -11.20 -4.13 -14.06
C ILE A 13 -11.63 -2.87 -14.80
N SER A 14 -12.73 -2.26 -14.34
CA SER A 14 -13.16 -0.98 -14.88
C SER A 14 -12.10 0.10 -14.65
N ARG A 15 -12.04 1.09 -15.55
CA ARG A 15 -11.13 2.23 -15.40
C ARG A 15 -11.32 2.96 -14.06
N ALA A 16 -12.57 3.06 -13.61
CA ALA A 16 -12.92 3.64 -12.32
C ALA A 16 -12.31 2.85 -11.15
N LYS A 17 -12.47 1.51 -11.15
CA LYS A 17 -11.88 0.65 -10.10
C LYS A 17 -10.35 0.72 -10.13
N TYR A 18 -9.74 0.70 -11.30
CA TYR A 18 -8.29 0.86 -11.39
C TYR A 18 -7.80 2.19 -10.81
N ASN A 19 -8.50 3.30 -11.08
CA ASN A 19 -8.16 4.61 -10.51
C ASN A 19 -8.33 4.62 -8.99
N GLU A 20 -9.42 4.07 -8.45
CA GLU A 20 -9.64 3.89 -7.02
C GLU A 20 -8.45 3.15 -6.37
N LEU A 21 -8.06 2.01 -6.94
CA LEU A 21 -6.93 1.22 -6.44
C LEU A 21 -5.59 1.96 -6.58
N LYS A 22 -5.40 2.75 -7.64
CA LYS A 22 -4.22 3.58 -7.81
C LYS A 22 -4.12 4.63 -6.70
N TYR A 23 -5.20 5.38 -6.43
CA TYR A 23 -5.22 6.37 -5.35
C TYR A 23 -5.05 5.71 -3.98
N PHE A 24 -5.66 4.54 -3.78
CA PHE A 24 -5.45 3.73 -2.59
C PHE A 24 -3.97 3.40 -2.34
N CYS A 25 -3.21 3.05 -3.38
CA CYS A 25 -1.77 2.81 -3.28
C CYS A 25 -0.97 4.09 -3.00
N VAL A 26 -1.35 5.23 -3.59
CA VAL A 26 -0.68 6.52 -3.35
C VAL A 26 -0.78 6.97 -1.89
N GLN A 27 -1.90 6.67 -1.21
CA GLN A 27 -2.09 6.98 0.21
C GLN A 27 -1.17 6.18 1.16
N TYR A 28 -0.43 5.19 0.65
CA TYR A 28 0.43 4.31 1.45
C TYR A 28 1.45 5.07 2.31
N ALA A 29 2.16 6.04 1.71
CA ALA A 29 3.19 6.80 2.42
C ALA A 29 2.58 7.67 3.54
N GLU A 30 1.44 8.31 3.27
CA GLU A 30 0.71 9.11 4.25
C GLU A 30 0.22 8.25 5.42
N LYS A 31 -0.32 7.05 5.15
CA LYS A 31 -0.73 6.09 6.18
C LYS A 31 0.45 5.65 7.05
N LYS A 32 1.60 5.34 6.43
CA LYS A 32 2.83 4.98 7.17
C LYS A 32 3.30 6.11 8.09
N GLN A 33 3.33 7.33 7.58
CA GLN A 33 3.73 8.51 8.36
C GLN A 33 2.78 8.76 9.54
N LYS A 34 1.47 8.68 9.32
CA LYS A 34 0.46 8.86 10.38
C LYS A 34 0.62 7.83 11.49
N LEU A 35 0.85 6.55 11.15
CA LEU A 35 1.10 5.50 12.14
C LEU A 35 2.40 5.74 12.90
N GLN A 36 3.48 6.09 12.21
CA GLN A 36 4.75 6.41 12.87
C GLN A 36 4.60 7.54 13.88
N ASN A 37 3.87 8.60 13.52
CA ASN A 37 3.59 9.71 14.42
C ASN A 37 2.72 9.27 15.61
N ALA A 38 1.66 8.49 15.36
CA ALA A 38 0.78 7.99 16.42
C ALA A 38 1.53 7.12 17.44
N TYR A 39 2.46 6.27 17.00
CA TYR A 39 3.29 5.48 17.90
C TYR A 39 4.41 6.28 18.57
N GLY A 40 5.06 7.19 17.84
CA GLY A 40 6.10 8.07 18.38
C GLY A 40 5.59 9.01 19.47
N LEU A 41 4.40 9.61 19.27
CA LEU A 41 3.73 10.43 20.29
C LEU A 41 3.42 9.63 21.56
N LYS A 42 2.97 8.38 21.42
CA LYS A 42 2.72 7.50 22.58
C LYS A 42 3.99 7.17 23.37
N ALA A 43 5.13 7.05 22.71
CA ALA A 43 6.41 6.80 23.38
C ALA A 43 6.88 8.02 24.21
N VAL A 44 6.59 9.24 23.74
CA VAL A 44 6.99 10.49 24.41
C VAL A 44 6.09 10.85 25.60
N ILE A 45 4.80 10.50 25.56
CA ILE A 45 3.83 10.84 26.62
C ILE A 45 3.98 9.96 27.89
N ASN A 46 4.78 8.89 27.84
CA ASN A 46 4.95 7.95 28.97
C ASN A 46 5.81 8.49 30.13
N ASP A 47 6.32 9.73 30.06
CA ASP A 47 7.24 10.31 31.06
C ASP A 47 6.54 11.11 32.17
N GLY A 48 5.33 10.67 32.57
CA GLY A 48 4.72 11.08 33.83
C GLY A 48 4.12 12.48 33.91
N MET A 49 3.02 12.75 33.19
CA MET A 49 1.93 13.62 33.69
C MET A 49 0.74 13.65 32.70
N PRO A 50 -0.49 13.25 33.09
CA PRO A 50 -1.67 13.64 32.33
C PRO A 50 -2.22 14.95 32.89
N LYS A 51 -1.98 16.07 32.20
CA LYS A 51 -2.78 17.28 32.37
C LYS A 51 -3.83 17.37 31.26
N GLY A 52 -5.09 17.26 31.65
CA GLY A 52 -6.19 17.94 30.97
C GLY A 52 -7.01 17.13 29.97
N ASN A 53 -8.12 16.58 30.44
CA ASN A 53 -9.44 16.61 29.81
C ASN A 53 -9.52 16.37 28.28
N LEU A 54 -9.35 15.12 27.83
CA LEU A 54 -9.80 14.68 26.51
C LEU A 54 -10.55 13.36 26.64
N SER A 55 -11.82 13.37 26.25
CA SER A 55 -12.81 12.29 26.36
C SER A 55 -12.28 10.98 25.77
N GLY A 56 -12.42 9.86 26.48
CA GLY A 56 -11.94 8.53 26.06
C GLY A 56 -12.41 8.06 24.67
N ASP A 57 -13.49 8.64 24.14
CA ASP A 57 -13.98 8.41 22.78
C ASP A 57 -12.97 8.78 21.68
N SER A 58 -12.14 9.82 21.87
CA SER A 58 -11.16 10.23 20.86
C SER A 58 -10.06 9.17 20.69
N THR A 59 -9.60 8.59 21.80
CA THR A 59 -8.56 7.56 21.80
C THR A 59 -9.05 6.26 21.16
N ALA A 60 -10.31 5.89 21.40
CA ALA A 60 -10.92 4.72 20.78
C ALA A 60 -11.08 4.88 19.26
N GLN A 61 -11.56 6.03 18.80
CA GLN A 61 -11.68 6.34 17.36
C GLN A 61 -10.33 6.37 16.66
N GLU A 62 -9.29 6.93 17.30
CA GLU A 62 -7.92 6.91 16.79
C GLU A 62 -7.36 5.49 16.67
N ALA A 63 -7.62 4.62 17.67
CA ALA A 63 -7.19 3.23 17.62
C ALA A 63 -7.83 2.47 16.45
N VAL A 64 -9.15 2.66 16.21
CA VAL A 64 -9.85 2.09 15.05
C VAL A 64 -9.24 2.58 13.74
N ARG A 65 -9.02 3.90 13.61
CA ARG A 65 -8.43 4.49 12.41
C ARG A 65 -7.01 3.96 12.15
N ASN A 66 -6.19 3.83 13.18
CA ASN A 66 -4.83 3.30 13.06
C ASN A 66 -4.86 1.84 12.60
N THR A 67 -5.80 1.04 13.12
CA THR A 67 -5.98 -0.35 12.70
C THR A 67 -6.31 -0.43 11.21
N MET A 68 -7.27 0.37 10.73
CA MET A 68 -7.62 0.43 9.30
C MET A 68 -6.42 0.84 8.42
N MET A 69 -5.61 1.81 8.86
CA MET A 69 -4.40 2.21 8.13
C MET A 69 -3.37 1.08 8.06
N GLN A 70 -3.20 0.33 9.15
CA GLN A 70 -2.30 -0.83 9.20
C GLN A 70 -2.76 -1.94 8.26
N GLU A 71 -4.05 -2.24 8.26
CA GLU A 71 -4.65 -3.23 7.36
C GLU A 71 -4.48 -2.84 5.90
N ASP A 72 -4.71 -1.57 5.57
CA ASP A 72 -4.51 -1.05 4.22
C ASP A 72 -3.04 -1.18 3.76
N ILE A 73 -2.08 -0.82 4.62
CA ILE A 73 -0.64 -0.97 4.35
C ILE A 73 -0.29 -2.44 4.13
N ARG A 74 -0.75 -3.31 5.03
CA ARG A 74 -0.51 -4.75 4.97
C ARG A 74 -1.10 -5.35 3.69
N LEU A 75 -2.30 -4.94 3.31
CA LEU A 75 -2.94 -5.39 2.08
C LEU A 75 -2.10 -5.07 0.84
N ILE A 76 -1.55 -3.86 0.76
CA ILE A 76 -0.67 -3.44 -0.34
C ILE A 76 0.62 -4.27 -0.35
N GLU A 77 1.30 -4.38 0.79
CA GLU A 77 2.58 -5.11 0.90
C GLU A 77 2.44 -6.59 0.57
N GLU A 78 1.44 -7.27 1.14
CA GLU A 78 1.21 -8.69 0.90
C GLU A 78 0.75 -8.96 -0.54
N THR A 79 0.02 -8.05 -1.16
CA THR A 79 -0.35 -8.17 -2.57
C THR A 79 0.86 -7.99 -3.49
N ALA A 80 1.77 -7.06 -3.17
CA ALA A 80 3.03 -6.90 -3.92
C ALA A 80 3.92 -8.16 -3.81
N LYS A 81 4.08 -8.70 -2.59
CA LYS A 81 4.81 -9.95 -2.35
C LYS A 81 4.18 -11.12 -3.11
N LYS A 82 2.85 -11.25 -3.09
CA LYS A 82 2.15 -12.30 -3.82
C LYS A 82 2.29 -12.16 -5.34
N ALA A 83 2.30 -10.93 -5.85
CA ALA A 83 2.40 -10.68 -7.28
C ALA A 83 3.79 -11.04 -7.85
N ALA A 84 4.86 -10.68 -7.14
CA ALA A 84 6.22 -11.02 -7.53
C ALA A 84 7.17 -10.99 -6.31
N PRO A 85 7.38 -12.15 -5.64
CA PRO A 85 8.20 -12.22 -4.43
C PRO A 85 9.63 -11.69 -4.61
N GLU A 86 10.24 -11.91 -5.77
CA GLU A 86 11.62 -11.50 -6.04
C GLU A 86 11.79 -9.99 -6.25
N ILE A 87 10.74 -9.31 -6.75
CA ILE A 87 10.82 -7.89 -7.12
C ILE A 87 9.79 -7.00 -6.41
N TYR A 88 9.14 -7.50 -5.37
CA TYR A 88 8.02 -6.82 -4.72
C TYR A 88 8.38 -5.41 -4.23
N LYS A 89 9.63 -5.18 -3.80
CA LYS A 89 10.11 -3.87 -3.34
C LYS A 89 10.02 -2.81 -4.45
N TRP A 90 10.38 -3.17 -5.69
CA TRP A 90 10.30 -2.28 -6.84
C TRP A 90 8.86 -2.10 -7.32
N ILE A 91 8.02 -3.16 -7.25
CA ILE A 91 6.59 -3.04 -7.50
C ILE A 91 5.97 -2.04 -6.52
N LEU A 92 6.23 -2.22 -5.22
CA LEU A 92 5.73 -1.36 -4.16
C LEU A 92 6.10 0.10 -4.44
N LYS A 93 7.39 0.38 -4.66
CA LYS A 93 7.89 1.70 -5.00
C LYS A 93 7.17 2.31 -6.21
N ASN A 94 7.00 1.56 -7.30
CA ASN A 94 6.30 2.05 -8.48
C ASN A 94 4.82 2.35 -8.24
N VAL A 95 4.10 1.49 -7.51
CA VAL A 95 2.65 1.65 -7.32
C VAL A 95 2.30 2.66 -6.23
N THR A 96 3.18 2.88 -5.24
CA THR A 96 2.95 3.83 -4.14
C THR A 96 3.54 5.20 -4.42
N GLU A 97 4.77 5.27 -4.97
CA GLU A 97 5.49 6.53 -5.20
C GLU A 97 5.38 7.02 -6.65
N GLY A 98 4.95 6.16 -7.58
CA GLY A 98 4.86 6.50 -8.99
C GLY A 98 6.22 6.55 -9.71
N THR A 99 7.30 6.05 -9.09
CA THR A 99 8.63 6.02 -9.72
C THR A 99 8.60 5.19 -11.01
N PRO A 100 8.95 5.77 -12.18
CA PRO A 100 8.92 5.06 -13.45
C PRO A 100 9.96 3.93 -13.48
N TYR A 101 9.73 2.90 -14.30
CA TYR A 101 10.62 1.73 -14.40
C TYR A 101 12.05 2.14 -14.74
N GLU A 102 12.20 3.15 -15.58
CA GLU A 102 13.47 3.68 -16.08
C GLU A 102 14.36 4.23 -14.96
N TRP A 103 13.79 4.53 -13.79
CA TRP A 103 14.48 5.05 -12.62
C TRP A 103 14.65 4.00 -11.51
N LEU A 104 14.31 2.75 -11.82
CA LEU A 104 14.39 1.61 -10.92
C LEU A 104 15.43 0.63 -11.45
N ASP A 105 16.37 0.23 -10.59
CA ASP A 105 17.34 -0.82 -10.89
C ASP A 105 16.70 -2.20 -10.64
N VAL A 106 15.72 -2.56 -11.48
CA VAL A 106 14.94 -3.80 -11.34
C VAL A 106 15.68 -4.95 -12.04
N PRO A 107 15.87 -6.12 -11.40
CA PRO A 107 16.55 -7.27 -12.00
C PRO A 107 15.68 -8.05 -13.00
N VAL A 108 14.72 -7.39 -13.67
CA VAL A 108 13.89 -7.98 -14.72
C VAL A 108 13.63 -6.96 -15.83
N GLY A 109 13.39 -7.45 -17.05
CA GLY A 109 13.10 -6.57 -18.18
C GLY A 109 11.78 -5.81 -18.03
N ARG A 110 11.72 -4.61 -18.62
CA ARG A 110 10.58 -3.68 -18.58
C ARG A 110 9.22 -4.34 -18.81
N ARG A 111 9.12 -5.19 -19.83
CA ARG A 111 7.87 -5.91 -20.16
C ARG A 111 7.39 -6.75 -18.98
N GLN A 112 8.28 -7.56 -18.42
CA GLN A 112 7.99 -8.46 -17.30
C GLN A 112 7.63 -7.67 -16.04
N PHE A 113 8.31 -6.56 -15.77
CA PHE A 113 7.95 -5.66 -14.67
C PHE A 113 6.49 -5.20 -14.77
N TYR A 114 6.05 -4.71 -15.93
CA TYR A 114 4.68 -4.25 -16.10
C TYR A 114 3.65 -5.39 -16.13
N GLU A 115 4.02 -6.61 -16.47
CA GLU A 115 3.19 -7.80 -16.28
C GLU A 115 2.91 -8.05 -14.79
N TYR A 116 3.96 -8.04 -13.95
CA TYR A 116 3.79 -8.18 -12.50
C TYR A 116 2.99 -7.03 -11.89
N ARG A 117 3.22 -5.79 -12.34
CA ARG A 117 2.44 -4.64 -11.90
C ARG A 117 0.95 -4.78 -12.26
N ARG A 118 0.61 -5.28 -13.45
CA ARG A 118 -0.79 -5.56 -13.82
C ARG A 118 -1.38 -6.66 -12.95
N TYR A 119 -0.62 -7.73 -12.71
CA TYR A 119 -1.04 -8.82 -11.84
C TYR A 119 -1.24 -8.36 -10.39
N PHE A 120 -0.43 -7.44 -9.88
CA PHE A 120 -0.63 -6.79 -8.59
C PHE A 120 -2.00 -6.10 -8.51
N PHE A 121 -2.35 -5.23 -9.47
CA PHE A 121 -3.65 -4.55 -9.46
C PHE A 121 -4.82 -5.52 -9.62
N TYR A 122 -4.63 -6.62 -10.36
CA TYR A 122 -5.61 -7.70 -10.41
C TYR A 122 -5.84 -8.34 -9.04
N LEU A 123 -4.78 -8.79 -8.38
CA LEU A 123 -4.88 -9.38 -7.06
C LEU A 123 -5.47 -8.42 -6.02
N LEU A 124 -5.14 -7.13 -6.13
CA LEU A 124 -5.67 -6.10 -5.25
C LEU A 124 -7.18 -5.91 -5.44
N ALA A 125 -7.65 -5.87 -6.70
CA ALA A 125 -9.06 -5.75 -7.05
C ALA A 125 -9.90 -6.95 -6.58
N GLN A 126 -9.30 -8.14 -6.43
CA GLN A 126 -10.01 -9.31 -5.88
C GLN A 126 -10.19 -9.23 -4.36
N LYS A 127 -9.41 -8.40 -3.67
CA LYS A 127 -9.43 -8.27 -2.20
C LYS A 127 -10.18 -7.03 -1.72
N ARG A 128 -10.41 -6.04 -2.60
CA ARG A 128 -11.03 -4.74 -2.32
C ARG A 128 -11.86 -4.31 -3.50
#